data_AF-A0A7X8KPL7-F1
#
_entry.id   AF-A0A7X8KPL7-F1
#
_cell.length_a   1.000
_cell.length_b   1.000
_cell.length_c   1.000
_cell.angle_alpha   90.00
_cell.angle_beta   90.00
_cell.angle_gamma   90.00
#
_symmetry.space_group_name_H-M   'P 1'
#
loop_
_entity.id
_entity.type
_entity.pdbx_description
1 polymer ?
#
loop_
_entity_poly.entity_id
_entity_poly.type
_entity_poly.pdbx_seq_one_letter_code
_entity_poly.pdbx_strand_id
1 'polypeptide(L)' 'MILHIPHSSQTIPAPYQTLFLKDVSLREELLAMTDLYTDLLFDYPCLKLVFPVSRLLCDAERFYDPKDEP' A
#
# COMPACT_ATOMS: atom_id res chain seq x y z
N MET A 1 5.98 21.64 -1.35
CA MET A 1 6.06 20.29 -1.95
C MET A 1 5.51 19.28 -0.97
N ILE A 2 4.77 18.30 -1.45
CA ILE A 2 4.27 17.17 -0.65
C ILE A 2 4.73 15.90 -1.38
N LEU A 3 5.30 14.95 -0.66
CA LEU A 3 5.59 13.61 -1.16
C LEU A 3 4.45 12.68 -0.77
N HIS A 4 3.71 12.20 -1.76
CA HIS A 4 2.67 11.19 -1.59
C HIS A 4 3.30 9.81 -1.77
N ILE A 5 3.26 8.96 -0.74
CA ILE A 5 3.88 7.63 -0.72
C ILE A 5 2.81 6.61 -0.31
N PRO A 6 1.96 6.17 -1.25
CA PRO A 6 0.78 5.37 -0.93
C PRO A 6 1.07 3.89 -0.73
N HIS A 7 2.18 3.36 -1.25
CA HIS A 7 2.37 1.91 -1.40
C HIS A 7 3.66 1.35 -0.79
N SER A 8 4.32 2.07 0.12
CA SER A 8 5.54 1.57 0.79
C SER A 8 5.27 0.59 1.95
N SER A 9 4.05 0.57 2.49
CA SER A 9 3.70 -0.26 3.66
C SER A 9 3.36 -1.69 3.25
N GLN A 10 3.88 -2.66 4.02
CA GLN A 10 3.47 -4.07 3.95
C GLN A 10 2.45 -4.44 5.05
N THR A 11 1.98 -3.47 5.83
CA THR A 11 1.14 -3.74 7.00
C THR A 11 -0.29 -4.08 6.60
N ILE A 12 -0.75 -5.26 7.01
CA ILE A 12 -2.16 -5.63 7.06
C ILE A 12 -2.52 -5.85 8.53
N PRO A 13 -3.41 -5.04 9.13
CA PRO A 13 -3.81 -5.22 10.53
C PRO A 13 -4.45 -6.60 10.74
N ALA A 14 -4.21 -7.21 11.91
CA ALA A 14 -4.60 -8.59 12.21
C ALA A 14 -6.05 -8.97 11.87
N PRO A 15 -7.08 -8.12 12.12
CA PRO A 15 -8.46 -8.44 11.77
C PRO A 15 -8.71 -8.67 10.27
N TYR A 16 -7.84 -8.15 9.41
CA TYR A 16 -7.98 -8.22 7.96
C TYR A 16 -7.07 -9.27 7.31
N GLN A 17 -6.11 -9.85 8.04
CA GLN A 17 -5.17 -10.83 7.47
C GLN A 17 -5.89 -12.09 6.97
N THR A 18 -7.01 -12.46 7.59
CA THR A 18 -7.83 -13.61 7.20
C THR A 18 -8.51 -13.46 5.83
N LEU A 19 -8.64 -12.22 5.32
CA LEU A 19 -9.19 -11.95 3.99
C LEU A 19 -8.27 -12.43 2.85
N PHE A 20 -6.97 -12.60 3.15
CA PHE A 20 -5.93 -12.93 2.18
C PHE A 20 -5.45 -14.38 2.27
N LEU A 21 -6.17 -15.23 2.99
CA LEU A 21 -5.89 -16.67 3.07
C LEU A 21 -6.37 -17.36 1.78
N LYS A 22 -5.57 -17.29 0.72
CA LYS A 22 -5.76 -18.00 -0.56
C LYS A 22 -4.53 -18.88 -0.88
N ASP A 23 -4.58 -19.57 -2.03
CA ASP A 23 -3.58 -20.52 -2.54
C ASP A 23 -2.15 -19.95 -2.71
N VAL A 24 -1.99 -18.62 -2.65
CA VAL A 24 -0.70 -17.92 -2.73
C VAL A 24 -0.29 -17.41 -1.35
N SER A 25 0.99 -17.46 -1.04
CA SER A 25 1.51 -16.91 0.21
C SER A 25 1.25 -15.40 0.26
N LEU A 26 0.51 -14.93 1.29
CA LEU A 26 0.31 -13.49 1.56
C LEU A 26 1.63 -12.70 1.53
N ARG A 27 2.73 -13.33 1.96
CA ARG A 27 4.06 -12.73 1.92
C ARG A 27 4.54 -12.47 0.49
N GLU A 28 4.29 -13.39 -0.44
CA GLU A 28 4.68 -13.22 -1.85
C GLU A 28 3.88 -12.10 -2.50
N GLU A 29 2.58 -12.03 -2.24
CA GLU A 29 1.75 -10.91 -2.71
C GLU A 29 2.21 -9.58 -2.12
N LEU A 30 2.48 -9.52 -0.82
CA LEU A 30 3.01 -8.31 -0.17
C LEU A 30 4.35 -7.88 -0.76
N LEU A 31 5.21 -8.81 -1.18
CA LEU A 31 6.48 -8.46 -1.83
C LEU A 31 6.26 -7.96 -3.26
N ALA A 32 5.37 -8.60 -4.02
CA ALA A 32 5.09 -8.23 -5.41
C ALA A 32 4.32 -6.90 -5.54
N MET A 33 3.51 -6.55 -4.54
CA MET A 33 2.56 -5.42 -4.58
C MET A 33 2.99 -4.22 -3.72
N THR A 34 4.22 -4.19 -3.21
CA THR A 34 4.72 -3.06 -2.40
C THR A 34 5.82 -2.32 -3.15
N ASP A 35 5.71 -0.99 -3.16
CA ASP A 35 6.75 -0.10 -3.67
C ASP A 35 7.83 0.05 -2.60
N LEU A 36 8.61 -1.01 -2.42
CA LEU A 36 9.54 -1.19 -1.31
C LEU A 36 10.50 -0.01 -1.17
N TYR A 37 10.62 0.48 0.06
CA TYR A 37 11.57 1.53 0.47
C TYR A 37 11.41 2.88 -0.22
N THR A 38 10.30 3.16 -0.90
CA THR A 38 10.06 4.48 -1.52
C THR A 38 10.01 5.61 -0.50
N ASP A 39 9.58 5.34 0.73
CA ASP A 39 9.60 6.26 1.87
C ASP A 39 11.02 6.64 2.33
N LEU A 40 11.97 5.72 2.15
CA LEU A 40 13.39 5.92 2.45
C LEU A 40 14.15 6.51 1.27
N LEU A 41 13.82 6.09 0.04
CA LEU A 41 14.48 6.54 -1.18
C LEU A 41 14.27 8.04 -1.39
N PHE A 42 13.06 8.55 -1.12
CA PHE A 42 12.74 9.96 -1.25
C PHE A 42 12.88 10.69 0.07
N ASP A 43 14.14 10.95 0.46
CA ASP A 43 14.48 11.71 1.65
C ASP A 43 14.72 13.20 1.36
N TYR A 44 13.63 13.95 1.32
CA TYR A 44 13.63 15.40 1.12
C TYR A 44 12.91 16.10 2.28
N PRO A 45 13.40 17.27 2.77
CA PRO A 45 12.79 18.02 3.86
C PRO A 45 11.46 18.67 3.44
N CYS A 46 10.42 17.86 3.33
CA CYS A 46 9.05 18.28 3.03
C CYS A 46 8.06 17.34 3.72
N LEU A 47 6.77 17.67 3.63
CA LEU A 47 5.72 16.81 4.17
C LEU A 47 5.66 15.51 3.37
N LYS A 48 5.82 14.38 4.06
CA LYS A 48 5.62 13.03 3.52
C LYS A 48 4.27 12.49 4.00
N LEU A 49 3.41 12.09 3.06
CA LEU A 49 2.16 11.38 3.32
C LEU A 49 2.38 9.91 3.02
N VAL A 50 2.78 9.15 4.04
CA VAL A 50 3.00 7.70 3.95
C VAL A 50 1.75 6.99 4.45
N PHE A 51 1.21 6.08 3.65
CA PHE A 51 0.00 5.35 4.03
C PHE A 51 0.33 4.21 5.00
N PRO A 52 -0.49 3.98 6.03
CA PRO A 52 -0.15 3.09 7.12
C PRO A 52 -0.34 1.60 6.80
N VAL A 53 -1.05 1.28 5.72
CA VAL A 53 -1.42 -0.09 5.35
C VAL A 53 -1.01 -0.42 3.92
N SER A 54 -0.86 -1.71 3.63
CA SER A 54 -0.58 -2.20 2.29
C SER A 54 -1.73 -1.93 1.33
N ARG A 55 -1.39 -1.67 0.07
CA ARG A 55 -2.36 -1.51 -1.03
C ARG A 55 -3.23 -2.74 -1.26
N LEU A 56 -2.76 -3.92 -0.84
CA LEU A 56 -3.56 -5.14 -0.85
C LEU A 56 -4.82 -5.01 0.00
N LEU A 57 -4.75 -4.26 1.11
CA LEU A 57 -5.92 -3.98 1.96
C LEU A 57 -6.73 -2.80 1.44
N CYS A 58 -6.06 -1.70 1.10
CA CYS A 58 -6.70 -0.51 0.56
C CYS A 58 -5.69 0.26 -0.30
N ASP A 59 -5.97 0.33 -1.60
CA ASP A 59 -5.18 1.14 -2.53
C ASP A 59 -5.75 2.57 -2.57
N ALA A 60 -5.02 3.51 -1.97
CA ALA A 60 -5.43 4.92 -1.91
C ALA A 60 -5.42 5.65 -3.27
N GLU A 61 -4.88 5.01 -4.31
CA GLU A 61 -4.88 5.55 -5.67
C GLU A 61 -5.99 4.97 -6.55
N ARG A 62 -6.85 4.11 -5.99
CA ARG A 62 -8.04 3.59 -6.66
C ARG A 62 -9.28 4.38 -6.28
N PHE A 63 -10.22 4.47 -7.21
CA PHE A 63 -11.53 5.03 -6.93
C PHE A 63 -12.33 4.14 -5.98
N TYR A 64 -13.22 4.77 -5.21
CA TYR A 64 -14.12 4.05 -4.32
C TYR A 64 -15.13 3.20 -5.10
N ASP A 65 -15.76 3.77 -6.15
CA ASP A 65 -16.55 3.01 -7.11
C ASP A 65 -15.68 2.68 -8.33
N PRO A 66 -15.46 1.40 -8.67
CA PRO A 66 -14.72 1.02 -9.87
C PRO A 66 -15.28 1.60 -11.17
N LYS A 67 -16.54 2.05 -11.21
CA LYS A 67 -17.13 2.72 -12.38
C LYS A 67 -16.60 4.12 -12.62
N ASP A 68 -15.97 4.73 -11.63
CA ASP A 68 -15.36 6.06 -11.74
C ASP A 68 -13.93 5.97 -12.34
N GLU A 69 -13.43 4.76 -12.61
CA GLU A 69 -12.17 4.55 -13.34
C GLU A 69 -12.33 5.01 -14.82
N PRO A 70 -11.34 5.72 -15.40
CA PRO A 70 -11.37 6.23 -16.79
C PRO A 70 -11.40 5.19 -17.90
#